data_AF-D0IGP0-F1
#
_entry.id   AF-D0IGP0-F1
#
_cell.length_a   1.000
_cell.length_b   1.000
_cell.length_c   1.000
_cell.angle_alpha   90.00
_cell.angle_beta   90.00
_cell.angle_gamma   90.00
#
_symmetry.space_group_name_H-M   'P 1'
#
loop_
_entity.id
_entity.type
_entity.pdbx_description
1 polymer ?
#
loop_
_entity_poly.entity_id
_entity_poly.type
_entity_poly.pdbx_seq_one_letter_code
_entity_poly.pdbx_strand_id
1 'polypeptide(L)'
;MDIAKQKRCVIGIRGQISDPDYPVDIWFDSLKSVANVLSKENQYLLKVIAEQQPQSVTELANLTGRAVSNVSRTLKTLGKYNLVEVQSAKNMLCPKTLHQEFLVVLNNEK
;
A
#
# COMPACT_ATOMS: atom_id res chain seq x y z
N MET A 1 -16.26 8.24 -21.99
CA MET A 1 -16.07 6.77 -21.92
C MET A 1 -15.01 6.54 -20.86
N ASP A 2 -15.44 6.61 -19.60
CA ASP A 2 -14.58 6.46 -18.44
C ASP A 2 -14.15 5.01 -18.32
N ILE A 3 -12.96 4.72 -18.86
CA ILE A 3 -12.21 3.54 -18.44
C ILE A 3 -11.93 3.79 -16.96
N ALA A 4 -12.69 3.13 -16.10
CA ALA A 4 -12.45 3.05 -14.67
C ALA A 4 -10.99 2.64 -14.48
N LYS A 5 -10.14 3.64 -14.26
CA LYS A 5 -8.68 3.54 -14.28
C LYS A 5 -8.28 2.59 -13.16
N GLN A 6 -8.06 1.34 -13.52
CA GLN A 6 -7.73 0.26 -12.61
C GLN A 6 -6.46 0.68 -11.85
N LYS A 7 -6.60 0.91 -10.54
CA LYS A 7 -5.56 1.45 -9.64
C LYS A 7 -4.49 0.40 -9.32
N ARG A 8 -3.94 -0.22 -10.37
CA ARG A 8 -2.80 -1.12 -10.28
C ARG A 8 -1.55 -0.30 -10.02
N CYS A 9 -0.76 -0.72 -9.05
CA CYS A 9 0.55 -0.16 -8.77
C CYS A 9 1.61 -1.18 -9.20
N VAL A 10 2.46 -0.77 -10.12
CA VAL A 10 3.62 -1.52 -10.56
C VAL A 10 4.79 -1.21 -9.63
N ILE A 11 5.31 -2.26 -9.00
CA ILE A 11 6.41 -2.20 -8.04
C ILE A 11 7.65 -2.80 -8.69
N GLY A 12 8.71 -1.99 -8.77
CA GLY A 12 10.03 -2.41 -9.24
C GLY A 12 11.04 -2.50 -8.10
N ILE A 13 12.13 -3.21 -8.34
CA ILE A 13 13.26 -3.32 -7.41
C ILE A 13 14.41 -2.46 -7.93
N ARG A 14 14.93 -1.56 -7.08
CA ARG A 14 16.06 -0.69 -7.41
C ARG A 14 17.26 -1.52 -7.85
N GLY A 15 17.94 -1.05 -8.89
CA GLY A 15 19.06 -1.76 -9.51
C GLY A 15 18.66 -2.74 -10.62
N GLN A 16 17.36 -3.03 -10.80
CA GLN A 16 16.88 -3.79 -11.96
C GLN A 16 16.49 -2.85 -13.11
N ILE A 17 16.70 -3.32 -14.34
CA ILE A 17 16.23 -2.62 -15.54
C ILE A 17 14.70 -2.71 -15.57
N SER A 18 14.01 -1.57 -15.69
CA SER A 18 12.55 -1.56 -15.85
C SER A 18 12.16 -2.16 -17.19
N ASP A 19 11.16 -3.02 -17.20
CA ASP A 19 10.53 -3.48 -18.43
C ASP A 19 9.72 -2.32 -19.06
N PRO A 20 9.89 -2.00 -20.35
CA PRO A 20 9.11 -0.96 -21.03
C PRO A 20 7.60 -1.22 -21.03
N ASP A 21 7.18 -2.49 -21.00
CA ASP A 21 5.77 -2.89 -20.97
C ASP A 21 5.14 -2.71 -19.58
N TYR A 22 5.97 -2.57 -18.55
CA TYR A 22 5.56 -2.38 -17.16
C TYR A 22 6.23 -1.15 -16.53
N PRO A 23 5.73 0.08 -16.83
CA PRO A 23 6.24 1.29 -16.22
C PRO A 23 6.07 1.24 -14.70
N VAL A 24 7.17 1.35 -13.96
CA VAL A 24 7.19 1.23 -12.50
C VAL A 24 6.67 2.50 -11.82
N ASP A 25 5.67 2.35 -10.95
CA ASP A 25 5.11 3.44 -10.12
C ASP A 25 5.93 3.65 -8.84
N ILE A 26 6.36 2.56 -8.20
CA ILE A 26 7.09 2.59 -6.92
C ILE A 26 8.33 1.71 -6.99
N TRP A 27 9.45 2.26 -6.53
CA TRP A 27 10.71 1.55 -6.41
C TRP A 27 11.00 1.14 -4.96
N PHE A 28 11.22 -0.15 -4.74
CA PHE A 28 11.68 -0.71 -3.47
C PHE A 28 13.16 -1.07 -3.53
N ASP A 29 13.85 -1.02 -2.39
CA ASP A 29 15.27 -1.36 -2.33
C ASP A 29 15.55 -2.87 -2.51
N SER A 30 14.57 -3.74 -2.23
CA SER A 30 14.69 -5.19 -2.41
C SER A 30 13.34 -5.90 -2.39
N LEU A 31 13.29 -7.12 -2.94
CA LEU A 31 12.12 -7.99 -2.86
C LEU A 31 11.73 -8.29 -1.40
N LYS A 32 12.71 -8.43 -0.50
CA LYS A 32 12.47 -8.59 0.94
C LYS A 32 11.70 -7.41 1.52
N SER A 33 12.03 -6.19 1.09
CA SER A 33 11.32 -4.97 1.51
C SER A 33 9.87 -5.00 1.00
N VAL A 34 9.66 -5.39 -0.27
CA VAL A 34 8.31 -5.56 -0.84
C VAL A 34 7.49 -6.57 -0.03
N ALA A 35 8.04 -7.75 0.25
CA ALA A 35 7.35 -8.80 1.00
C ALA A 35 6.97 -8.37 2.43
N ASN A 36 7.82 -7.56 3.08
CA ASN A 36 7.53 -7.01 4.40
C ASN A 36 6.42 -5.95 4.36
N VAL A 37 6.43 -5.08 3.34
CA VAL A 37 5.45 -3.98 3.24
C VAL A 37 4.10 -4.49 2.73
N LEU A 38 4.09 -5.37 1.74
CA LEU A 38 2.92 -6.07 1.22
C LEU A 38 2.74 -7.45 1.87
N SER A 39 3.00 -7.56 3.18
CA SER A 39 2.70 -8.80 3.92
C SER A 39 1.20 -9.11 3.87
N LYS A 40 0.84 -10.37 4.18
CA LYS A 40 -0.57 -10.80 4.20
C LYS A 40 -1.40 -9.94 5.16
N GLU A 41 -0.86 -9.56 6.32
CA GLU A 41 -1.59 -8.69 7.27
C GLU A 41 -1.73 -7.26 6.77
N ASN A 42 -0.73 -6.74 6.04
CA ASN A 42 -0.81 -5.39 5.48
C ASN A 42 -1.73 -5.34 4.26
N GLN A 43 -1.76 -6.37 3.42
CA GLN A 43 -2.75 -6.50 2.34
C GLN A 43 -4.18 -6.57 2.91
N TYR A 44 -4.39 -7.33 3.99
CA TYR A 44 -5.69 -7.35 4.67
C TYR A 44 -6.06 -5.97 5.24
N LEU A 45 -5.10 -5.26 5.86
CA LEU A 45 -5.31 -3.88 6.32
C LEU A 45 -5.68 -2.93 5.18
N LEU A 46 -5.00 -2.99 4.04
CA LEU A 46 -5.30 -2.19 2.84
C LEU A 46 -6.72 -2.47 2.32
N LYS A 47 -7.12 -3.75 2.31
CA LYS A 47 -8.47 -4.19 1.93
C LYS A 47 -9.53 -3.62 2.86
N VAL A 48 -9.33 -3.73 4.18
CA VAL A 48 -10.27 -3.19 5.18
C VAL A 48 -10.41 -1.66 5.02
N ILE A 49 -9.31 -0.94 4.78
CA ILE A 49 -9.37 0.51 4.51
C ILE A 49 -10.22 0.81 3.27
N ALA A 50 -10.04 0.03 2.20
CA ALA A 50 -10.75 0.23 0.94
C ALA A 50 -12.25 -0.07 1.04
N GLU A 51 -12.62 -1.16 1.74
CA GLU A 51 -13.99 -1.64 1.86
C GLU A 51 -14.77 -0.87 2.93
N GLN A 52 -14.18 -0.64 4.10
CA GLN A 52 -14.88 -0.10 5.28
C GLN A 52 -14.66 1.40 5.49
N GLN A 53 -13.67 2.01 4.82
CA GLN A 53 -13.38 3.46 4.92
C GLN A 53 -13.40 3.99 6.36
N PRO A 54 -12.56 3.42 7.25
CA PRO A 54 -12.57 3.78 8.67
C PRO A 54 -12.25 5.26 8.85
N GLN A 55 -12.94 5.88 9.80
CA GLN A 55 -12.81 7.30 10.13
C GLN A 55 -11.71 7.56 11.17
N SER A 56 -11.02 6.52 11.64
CA SER A 56 -9.85 6.66 12.50
C SER A 56 -8.89 5.48 12.45
N VAL A 57 -7.65 5.72 12.89
CA VAL A 57 -6.65 4.65 13.14
C VAL A 57 -7.15 3.65 14.20
N THR A 58 -7.85 4.13 15.24
CA THR A 58 -8.39 3.27 16.31
C THR A 58 -9.46 2.32 15.78
N GLU A 59 -10.38 2.84 14.95
CA GLU A 59 -11.40 2.04 14.29
C GLU A 59 -10.78 1.00 13.36
N LEU A 60 -9.80 1.40 12.54
CA LEU A 60 -9.05 0.46 11.70
C LEU A 60 -8.37 -0.65 12.52
N ALA A 61 -7.80 -0.30 13.68
CA ALA A 61 -7.20 -1.28 14.59
C ALA A 61 -8.24 -2.29 15.10
N ASN A 62 -9.43 -1.83 15.49
CA ASN A 62 -10.50 -2.71 15.92
C ASN A 62 -10.98 -3.63 14.79
N LEU A 63 -11.20 -3.09 13.58
CA LEU A 63 -11.62 -3.86 12.40
C LEU A 63 -10.59 -4.91 11.97
N THR A 64 -9.30 -4.61 12.15
CA THR A 64 -8.21 -5.53 11.78
C THR A 64 -7.76 -6.43 12.92
N GLY A 65 -8.27 -6.25 14.15
CA GLY A 65 -7.84 -6.98 15.34
C GLY A 65 -6.38 -6.70 15.74
N ARG A 66 -5.84 -5.53 15.37
CA ARG A 66 -4.43 -5.16 15.59
C ARG A 66 -4.32 -4.06 16.63
N ALA A 67 -3.20 -4.03 17.36
CA ALA A 67 -2.90 -2.90 18.25
C ALA A 67 -2.79 -1.58 17.46
N VAL A 68 -3.35 -0.50 18.01
CA VAL A 68 -3.34 0.85 17.40
C VAL A 68 -1.92 1.31 17.06
N SER A 69 -0.94 1.05 17.94
CA SER A 69 0.47 1.38 17.71
C SER A 69 1.08 0.63 16.53
N ASN A 70 0.64 -0.60 16.26
CA ASN A 70 1.07 -1.38 15.11
C ASN A 70 0.46 -0.84 13.82
N VAL A 71 -0.84 -0.56 13.83
CA VAL A 71 -1.54 0.04 12.68
C VAL A 71 -0.92 1.39 12.33
N SER A 72 -0.68 2.26 13.32
CA SER A 72 -0.07 3.57 13.08
C SER A 72 1.32 3.46 12.43
N ARG A 73 2.17 2.54 12.92
CA ARG A 73 3.49 2.28 12.30
C ARG A 73 3.35 1.75 10.87
N THR A 74 2.44 0.81 10.64
CA THR A 74 2.15 0.28 9.29
C THR A 74 1.67 1.38 8.36
N LEU A 75 0.73 2.23 8.78
CA LEU A 75 0.23 3.36 7.99
C LEU A 75 1.34 4.35 7.62
N LYS A 76 2.25 4.66 8.56
CA LYS A 76 3.43 5.49 8.26
C LYS A 76 4.33 4.85 7.20
N THR A 77 4.58 3.53 7.30
CA THR A 77 5.39 2.81 6.30
C THR A 77 4.70 2.80 4.94
N LEU A 78 3.42 2.43 4.87
CA LEU A 78 2.65 2.40 3.62
C LEU A 78 2.53 3.79 2.99
N GLY A 79 2.40 4.85 3.81
CA GLY A 79 2.37 6.23 3.35
C GLY A 79 3.67 6.72 2.74
N LYS A 80 4.84 6.26 3.23
CA LYS A 80 6.14 6.57 2.60
C LYS A 80 6.23 6.07 1.16
N TYR A 81 5.54 4.97 0.86
CA TYR A 81 5.48 4.39 -0.47
C TYR A 81 4.27 4.90 -1.28
N ASN A 82 3.51 5.89 -0.81
CA ASN A 82 2.28 6.35 -1.48
C ASN A 82 1.25 5.21 -1.71
N LEU A 83 1.25 4.18 -0.87
CA LEU A 83 0.25 3.10 -0.93
C LEU A 83 -1.04 3.50 -0.21
N VAL A 84 -0.90 4.32 0.83
CA VAL A 84 -1.98 4.85 1.66
C VAL A 84 -1.74 6.33 1.91
N GLU A 85 -2.80 7.11 1.87
CA GLU A 85 -2.80 8.48 2.36
C GLU A 85 -3.49 8.54 3.71
N VAL A 86 -2.96 9.29 4.67
CA VAL A 86 -3.66 9.56 5.93
C VAL A 86 -4.09 11.01 5.90
N GLN A 87 -5.40 11.23 5.83
CA GLN A 87 -5.99 12.56 5.77
C GLN A 87 -6.50 12.95 7.16
N SER A 88 -6.25 14.20 7.56
CA SER A 88 -6.82 14.75 8.78
C SER A 88 -8.21 15.31 8.47
N ALA A 89 -9.26 14.64 8.93
CA ALA A 89 -10.64 15.11 8.81
C ALA A 89 -11.24 15.25 10.22
N LYS A 90 -11.80 16.42 10.55
CA LYS A 90 -12.48 16.68 11.83
C LYS A 90 -11.63 16.27 13.07
N ASN A 91 -10.35 16.63 13.09
CA ASN A 91 -9.36 16.24 14.11
C ASN A 91 -9.08 14.73 14.23
N MET A 92 -9.53 13.91 13.29
CA MET A 92 -9.28 12.47 13.24
C MET A 92 -8.43 12.11 12.02
N LEU A 93 -7.55 11.12 12.18
CA LEU A 93 -6.69 10.60 11.12
C LEU A 93 -7.40 9.48 10.37
N CYS A 94 -7.90 9.78 9.19
CA CYS A 94 -8.62 8.85 8.31
C CYS A 94 -7.67 8.27 7.26
N PRO A 95 -7.35 6.97 7.30
CA PRO A 95 -6.54 6.34 6.27
C PRO A 95 -7.36 6.08 4.99
N LYS A 96 -6.73 6.25 3.83
CA LYS A 96 -7.33 6.01 2.51
C LYS A 96 -6.36 5.27 1.60
N THR A 97 -6.78 4.15 1.03
CA THR A 97 -5.97 3.36 0.11
C THR A 97 -5.88 4.02 -1.26
N LEU A 98 -4.66 4.20 -1.77
CA LEU A 98 -4.42 4.79 -3.09
C LEU A 98 -4.43 3.73 -4.20
N HIS A 99 -3.94 2.52 -3.89
CA HIS A 99 -3.85 1.39 -4.81
C HIS A 99 -4.48 0.15 -4.18
N GLN A 100 -5.10 -0.71 -5.01
CA GLN A 100 -5.77 -1.94 -4.57
C GLN A 100 -5.22 -3.19 -5.25
N GLU A 101 -4.55 -3.03 -6.40
CA GLU A 101 -3.85 -4.10 -7.08
C GLU A 101 -2.36 -3.77 -7.12
N PHE A 102 -1.51 -4.78 -6.90
CA PHE A 102 -0.05 -4.63 -6.92
C PHE A 102 0.53 -5.65 -7.89
N LEU A 103 1.39 -5.18 -8.80
CA LEU A 103 2.17 -6.02 -9.70
C LEU A 103 3.64 -5.82 -9.34
N VAL A 104 4.31 -6.87 -8.87
CA VAL A 104 5.74 -6.82 -8.60
C VAL A 104 6.48 -7.35 -9.83
N VAL A 105 7.29 -6.51 -10.44
CA VAL A 105 8.12 -6.89 -11.59
C VAL A 105 9.52 -7.22 -11.10
N LEU A 106 9.99 -8.41 -11.46
CA LEU A 106 11.30 -8.92 -11.11
C LEU A 106 12.01 -9.35 -12.38
N ASN A 107 13.15 -8.71 -12.65
CA ASN A 107 14.03 -9.11 -13.73
C ASN A 107 15.23 -9.81 -13.08
N ASN A 108 15.30 -11.14 -13.24
CA ASN A 108 16.54 -11.85 -12.98
C ASN A 108 17.48 -11.53 -14.13
N GLU A 109 18.64 -10.96 -13.82
CA GLU A 109 19.75 -10.93 -14.77
C GLU A 109 20.07 -12.38 -15.17
N LYS A 110 20.36 -12.57 -16.46
CA LYS A 110 20.80 -13.85 -17.02
C LYS A 110 22.09 -14.34 -16.38
#